data_AF-A0A379WE80-F1
#
_entry.id   AF-A0A379WE80-F1
#
_cell.length_a   1.000
_cell.length_b   1.000
_cell.length_c   1.000
_cell.angle_alpha   90.00
_cell.angle_beta   90.00
_cell.angle_gamma   90.00
#
_symmetry.space_group_name_H-M   'P 1'
#
loop_
_entity.id
_entity.type
_entity.pdbx_description
1 polymer ?
#
loop_
_entity_poly.entity_id
_entity_poly.type
_entity_poly.pdbx_seq_one_letter_code
_entity_poly.pdbx_strand_id
1 'polypeptide(L)'
;MKKTDTLPATLSALIQEYSIAEGIQMAEQQVRENPAKALCRHSLFQLLCVAGDWSRALHQLQLCARMEANYTQEARLYRELVRCEMFRHTVFQGEQRPGFLLPQPVWVESLLAALACHDDTGEVDKHRNTALEAITDTGGSGTAAHLTGRATAIPALARYLSWSPAACISGCRFRKYARWNRRNRRA
;
A
#
# COMPACT_ATOMS: atom_id res chain seq x y z
N MET A 1 -13.60 26.15 -19.75
CA MET A 1 -12.16 25.89 -19.98
C MET A 1 -12.03 24.42 -20.33
N LYS A 2 -11.74 24.07 -21.59
CA LYS A 2 -11.66 22.66 -22.01
C LYS A 2 -10.41 22.06 -21.34
N LYS A 3 -10.59 21.16 -20.37
CA LYS A 3 -9.49 20.33 -19.86
C LYS A 3 -8.94 19.58 -21.07
N THR A 4 -7.65 19.75 -21.35
CA THR A 4 -6.94 18.99 -22.38
C THR A 4 -6.97 17.52 -21.99
N ASP A 5 -7.34 16.64 -22.92
CA ASP A 5 -7.41 15.16 -22.71
C ASP A 5 -6.02 14.49 -22.59
N THR A 6 -4.96 15.31 -22.50
CA THR A 6 -3.58 14.87 -22.33
C THR A 6 -3.26 14.69 -20.86
N LEU A 7 -2.76 13.50 -20.49
CA LEU A 7 -2.23 13.26 -19.16
C LEU A 7 -1.07 14.24 -18.87
N PRO A 8 -1.01 14.85 -17.67
CA PRO A 8 0.12 15.69 -17.30
C PRO A 8 1.40 14.86 -17.22
N ALA A 9 2.55 15.51 -17.44
CA ALA A 9 3.85 14.87 -17.60
C ALA A 9 4.31 14.03 -16.38
N THR A 10 3.71 14.23 -15.21
CA THR A 10 4.01 13.44 -14.01
C THR A 10 2.74 13.02 -13.29
N LEU A 11 2.80 11.83 -12.68
CA LEU A 11 1.75 11.30 -11.82
C LEU A 11 1.43 12.25 -10.65
N SER A 12 2.42 12.97 -10.12
CA SER A 12 2.23 13.93 -9.03
C SER A 12 1.34 15.10 -9.44
N ALA A 13 1.52 15.65 -10.64
CA ALA A 13 0.68 16.72 -11.15
C ALA A 13 -0.76 16.23 -11.38
N LEU A 14 -0.91 15.02 -11.90
CA LEU A 14 -2.22 14.39 -12.10
C LEU A 14 -3.03 14.29 -10.80
N ILE A 15 -2.43 13.76 -9.73
CA ILE A 15 -3.11 13.54 -8.45
C ILE A 15 -3.47 14.86 -7.74
N GLN A 16 -2.81 15.97 -8.07
CA GLN A 16 -3.12 17.28 -7.51
C GLN A 16 -4.32 17.96 -8.18
N GLU A 17 -4.50 17.72 -9.47
CA GLU A 17 -5.49 18.43 -10.31
C GLU A 17 -6.74 17.60 -10.64
N TYR A 18 -6.64 16.27 -10.53
CA TYR A 18 -7.69 15.34 -10.93
C TYR A 18 -7.93 14.29 -9.84
N SER A 19 -9.17 13.81 -9.77
CA SER A 19 -9.46 12.58 -9.03
C SER A 19 -8.76 11.39 -9.69
N ILE A 20 -8.51 10.33 -8.92
CA ILE A 20 -7.90 9.10 -9.44
C ILE A 20 -8.77 8.48 -10.55
N ALA A 21 -10.10 8.55 -10.39
CA ALA A 21 -11.05 8.04 -11.38
C ALA A 21 -10.93 8.79 -12.73
N GLU A 22 -10.92 10.13 -12.71
CA GLU A 22 -10.69 10.94 -13.90
C GLU A 22 -9.33 10.63 -14.53
N GLY A 23 -8.29 10.51 -13.71
CA GLY A 23 -6.95 10.12 -14.14
C GLY A 23 -6.91 8.81 -14.91
N ILE A 24 -7.60 7.78 -14.40
CA ILE A 24 -7.72 6.48 -15.06
C ILE A 24 -8.42 6.61 -16.40
N GLN A 25 -9.54 7.36 -16.48
CA GLN A 25 -10.27 7.57 -17.73
C GLN A 25 -9.40 8.25 -18.79
N MET A 26 -8.65 9.29 -18.40
CA MET A 26 -7.69 9.96 -19.28
C MET A 26 -6.59 9.01 -19.75
N ALA A 27 -6.05 8.17 -18.86
CA ALA A 27 -5.02 7.20 -19.22
C ALA A 27 -5.54 6.09 -20.14
N GLU A 28 -6.77 5.62 -19.95
CA GLU A 28 -7.43 4.69 -20.85
C GLU A 28 -7.66 5.29 -22.23
N GLN A 29 -8.01 6.58 -22.30
CA GLN A 29 -8.13 7.29 -23.56
C GLN A 29 -6.77 7.39 -24.28
N GLN A 30 -5.70 7.72 -23.57
CA GLN A 30 -4.35 7.75 -24.12
C GLN A 30 -3.88 6.40 -24.66
N VAL A 31 -4.22 5.29 -23.99
CA VAL A 31 -3.95 3.93 -24.49
C VAL A 31 -4.76 3.62 -25.75
N ARG A 32 -6.02 4.08 -25.84
CA ARG A 32 -6.86 3.91 -27.04
C ARG A 32 -6.33 4.69 -28.23
N GLU A 33 -5.83 5.90 -28.01
CA GLU A 33 -5.23 6.76 -29.04
C GLU A 33 -3.85 6.26 -29.49
N ASN A 34 -3.09 5.66 -28.57
CA ASN A 34 -1.70 5.25 -28.81
C ASN A 34 -1.44 3.80 -28.37
N PRO A 35 -2.13 2.79 -28.93
CA PRO A 35 -2.08 1.41 -28.44
C PRO A 35 -0.70 0.74 -28.57
N ALA A 36 0.16 1.26 -29.45
CA ALA A 36 1.53 0.80 -29.70
C ALA A 36 2.59 1.47 -28.81
N LYS A 37 2.23 2.45 -27.96
CA LYS A 37 3.16 3.08 -27.01
C LYS A 37 3.07 2.39 -25.65
N ALA A 38 4.11 1.65 -25.24
CA ALA A 38 4.10 0.95 -23.95
C ALA A 38 4.00 1.92 -22.76
N LEU A 39 4.60 3.11 -22.88
CA LEU A 39 4.53 4.16 -21.85
C LEU A 39 3.08 4.56 -21.49
N CYS A 40 2.16 4.62 -22.46
CA CYS A 40 0.76 4.95 -22.18
C CYS A 40 0.11 3.89 -21.27
N ARG A 41 0.40 2.60 -21.52
CA ARG A 41 -0.08 1.48 -20.70
C ARG A 41 0.60 1.46 -19.33
N HIS A 42 1.88 1.82 -19.25
CA HIS A 42 2.61 1.91 -17.98
C HIS A 42 2.04 3.00 -17.07
N SER A 43 1.71 4.17 -17.61
CA SER A 43 1.02 5.23 -16.86
C SER A 43 -0.34 4.77 -16.33
N LEU A 44 -1.13 4.06 -17.14
CA LEU A 44 -2.39 3.46 -16.70
C LEU A 44 -2.19 2.43 -15.59
N PHE A 45 -1.18 1.57 -15.70
CA PHE A 45 -0.80 0.60 -14.67
C PHE A 45 -0.56 1.29 -13.31
N GLN A 46 0.22 2.38 -13.28
CA GLN A 46 0.52 3.10 -12.03
C GLN A 46 -0.75 3.64 -11.36
N LEU A 47 -1.69 4.21 -12.13
CA LEU A 47 -2.95 4.72 -11.61
C LEU A 47 -3.85 3.60 -11.07
N LEU A 48 -3.90 2.46 -11.76
CA LEU A 48 -4.65 1.29 -11.31
C LEU A 48 -4.09 0.73 -9.99
N CYS A 49 -2.77 0.72 -9.81
CA CYS A 49 -2.15 0.38 -8.53
C CYS A 49 -2.56 1.32 -7.40
N VAL A 50 -2.66 2.63 -7.66
CA VAL A 50 -3.12 3.61 -6.66
C VAL A 50 -4.60 3.39 -6.30
N ALA A 51 -5.43 3.03 -7.29
CA ALA A 51 -6.84 2.71 -7.09
C ALA A 51 -7.07 1.33 -6.44
N GLY A 52 -6.04 0.48 -6.36
CA GLY A 52 -6.16 -0.89 -5.84
C GLY A 52 -6.78 -1.89 -6.81
N ASP A 53 -6.90 -1.55 -8.10
CA ASP A 53 -7.39 -2.46 -9.14
C ASP A 53 -6.25 -3.36 -9.66
N TRP A 54 -5.85 -4.30 -8.80
CA TRP A 54 -4.64 -5.10 -8.98
C TRP A 54 -4.65 -5.96 -10.24
N SER A 55 -5.81 -6.52 -10.59
CA SER A 55 -5.98 -7.39 -11.75
C SER A 55 -5.76 -6.61 -13.05
N ARG A 56 -6.44 -5.46 -13.20
CA ARG A 56 -6.26 -4.59 -14.38
C ARG A 56 -4.85 -4.00 -14.42
N ALA A 57 -4.29 -3.58 -13.27
CA ALA A 57 -2.94 -3.06 -13.20
C ALA A 57 -1.93 -4.08 -13.75
N LEU A 58 -1.97 -5.31 -13.26
CA LEU A 58 -1.03 -6.34 -13.67
C LEU A 58 -1.18 -6.70 -15.15
N HIS A 59 -2.41 -6.73 -15.67
CA HIS A 59 -2.64 -6.97 -17.09
C HIS A 59 -1.97 -5.89 -17.95
N GLN A 60 -2.09 -4.61 -17.61
CA GLN A 60 -1.43 -3.53 -18.36
C GLN A 60 0.10 -3.67 -18.33
N LEU A 61 0.69 -3.96 -17.18
CA LEU A 61 2.14 -4.12 -17.06
C LEU A 61 2.67 -5.33 -17.84
N GLN A 62 1.91 -6.43 -17.89
CA GLN A 62 2.25 -7.59 -18.72
C GLN A 62 2.22 -7.25 -20.22
N LEU A 63 1.27 -6.42 -20.66
CA LEU A 63 1.24 -5.92 -22.03
C LEU A 63 2.45 -5.02 -22.31
N CYS A 64 2.83 -4.13 -21.39
CA CYS A 64 4.04 -3.32 -21.52
C CYS A 64 5.28 -4.19 -21.74
N ALA A 65 5.45 -5.25 -20.95
CA ALA A 65 6.59 -6.16 -21.05
C ALA A 65 6.64 -6.97 -22.35
N ARG A 66 5.49 -7.17 -23.03
CA ARG A 66 5.44 -7.78 -24.36
C ARG A 66 5.82 -6.79 -25.47
N MET A 67 5.61 -5.50 -25.23
CA MET A 67 5.89 -4.43 -26.20
C MET A 67 7.35 -3.97 -26.13
N GLU A 68 7.88 -3.80 -24.91
CA GLU A 68 9.25 -3.34 -24.69
C GLU A 68 9.91 -4.16 -23.57
N ALA A 69 11.12 -4.67 -23.85
CA ALA A 69 11.81 -5.60 -22.96
C ALA A 69 12.24 -4.96 -21.61
N ASN A 70 12.42 -3.63 -21.57
CA ASN A 70 12.74 -2.83 -20.38
C ASN A 70 11.74 -3.05 -19.23
N TYR A 71 10.46 -3.31 -19.52
CA TYR A 71 9.42 -3.55 -18.52
C TYR A 71 9.40 -4.99 -17.98
N THR A 72 10.18 -5.92 -18.54
CA THR A 72 10.12 -7.35 -18.17
C THR A 72 10.45 -7.58 -16.70
N GLN A 73 11.49 -6.92 -16.19
CA GLN A 73 11.90 -7.07 -14.79
C GLN A 73 10.87 -6.45 -13.85
N GLU A 74 10.33 -5.28 -14.20
CA GLU A 74 9.27 -4.63 -13.44
C GLU A 74 8.02 -5.52 -13.38
N ALA A 75 7.59 -6.09 -14.51
CA ALA A 75 6.45 -7.01 -14.60
C ALA A 75 6.63 -8.29 -13.78
N ARG A 76 7.85 -8.76 -13.56
CA ARG A 76 8.15 -9.88 -12.65
C ARG A 76 8.00 -9.46 -11.20
N LEU A 77 8.61 -8.34 -10.80
CA LEU A 77 8.58 -7.83 -9.42
C LEU A 77 7.16 -7.48 -8.97
N TYR A 78 6.42 -6.73 -9.78
CA TYR A 78 5.06 -6.31 -9.42
C TYR A 78 4.06 -7.46 -9.34
N ARG A 79 4.30 -8.56 -10.05
CA ARG A 79 3.47 -9.77 -9.92
C ARG A 79 3.50 -10.32 -8.50
N GLU A 80 4.69 -10.38 -7.91
CA GLU A 80 4.85 -10.85 -6.53
C GLU A 80 4.34 -9.81 -5.53
N LEU A 81 4.56 -8.52 -5.77
CA LEU A 81 4.00 -7.46 -4.92
C LEU A 81 2.46 -7.48 -4.89
N VAL A 82 1.83 -7.64 -6.05
CA VAL A 82 0.36 -7.76 -6.16
C VAL A 82 -0.15 -8.98 -5.41
N ARG A 83 0.50 -10.14 -5.56
CA ARG A 83 0.15 -11.35 -4.79
C ARG A 83 0.25 -11.11 -3.29
N CYS A 84 1.33 -10.46 -2.83
CA CYS A 84 1.49 -10.09 -1.43
C CYS A 84 0.38 -9.16 -0.95
N GLU A 85 -0.07 -8.19 -1.76
CA GLU A 85 -1.17 -7.30 -1.38
C GLU A 85 -2.52 -8.02 -1.32
N MET A 86 -2.79 -8.93 -2.27
CA MET A 86 -3.98 -9.78 -2.22
C MET A 86 -3.98 -10.68 -0.99
N PHE A 87 -2.84 -11.29 -0.66
CA PHE A 87 -2.68 -12.06 0.59
C PHE A 87 -2.83 -11.18 1.84
N ARG A 88 -2.30 -9.96 1.83
CA ARG A 88 -2.53 -9.03 2.94
C ARG A 88 -4.01 -8.71 3.11
N HIS A 89 -4.76 -8.57 2.01
CA HIS A 89 -6.20 -8.35 2.07
C HIS A 89 -6.93 -9.49 2.78
N THR A 90 -6.67 -10.75 2.42
CA THR A 90 -7.31 -11.93 3.08
C THR A 90 -6.96 -12.01 4.56
N VAL A 91 -5.72 -11.65 4.94
CA VAL A 91 -5.31 -11.56 6.35
C VAL A 91 -6.13 -10.51 7.11
N PHE A 92 -6.34 -9.33 6.52
CA PHE A 92 -7.12 -8.27 7.17
C PHE A 92 -8.62 -8.58 7.24
N GLN A 93 -9.12 -9.50 6.42
CA GLN A 93 -10.49 -10.04 6.53
C GLN A 93 -10.60 -11.16 7.58
N GLY A 94 -9.49 -11.54 8.24
CA GLY A 94 -9.47 -12.64 9.20
C GLY A 94 -9.49 -14.04 8.57
N GLU A 95 -9.46 -14.14 7.23
CA GLU A 95 -9.57 -15.42 6.51
C GLU A 95 -8.25 -16.22 6.55
N GLN A 96 -7.12 -15.51 6.63
CA GLN A 96 -5.78 -16.11 6.62
C GLN A 96 -4.91 -15.50 7.72
N ARG A 97 -3.89 -16.25 8.14
CA ARG A 97 -2.85 -15.74 9.05
C ARG A 97 -1.58 -15.38 8.28
N PRO A 98 -0.91 -14.28 8.62
CA PRO A 98 0.36 -13.93 8.00
C PRO A 98 1.45 -14.92 8.39
N GLY A 99 2.41 -15.13 7.49
CA GLY A 99 3.65 -15.85 7.83
C GLY A 99 4.60 -14.96 8.62
N PHE A 100 5.32 -15.54 9.58
CA PHE A 100 6.32 -14.85 10.38
C PHE A 100 7.71 -15.42 10.11
N LEU A 101 8.70 -14.53 9.95
CA LEU A 101 10.11 -14.92 9.78
C LEU A 101 10.81 -15.16 11.12
N LEU A 102 10.33 -14.52 12.17
CA LEU A 102 10.85 -14.62 13.54
C LEU A 102 9.72 -15.09 14.46
N PRO A 103 10.03 -15.66 15.63
CA PRO A 103 9.04 -15.92 16.66
C PRO A 103 8.24 -14.66 16.97
N GLN A 104 6.91 -14.79 16.93
CA GLN A 104 6.01 -13.66 17.16
C GLN A 104 5.95 -13.26 18.64
N PRO A 105 5.93 -11.96 18.96
CA PRO A 105 5.58 -11.49 20.29
C PRO A 105 4.17 -11.95 20.71
N VAL A 106 3.97 -12.16 22.00
CA VAL A 106 2.70 -12.68 22.56
C VAL A 106 1.47 -11.85 22.20
N TRP A 107 1.62 -10.53 22.06
CA TRP A 107 0.52 -9.63 21.71
C TRP A 107 0.02 -9.78 20.26
N VAL A 108 0.80 -10.40 19.38
CA VAL A 108 0.42 -10.58 17.96
C VAL A 108 -0.78 -11.50 17.85
N GLU A 109 -0.86 -12.55 18.66
CA GLU A 109 -1.99 -13.48 18.65
C GLU A 109 -3.30 -12.78 19.02
N SER A 110 -3.27 -11.84 19.96
CA SER A 110 -4.44 -11.03 20.29
C SER A 110 -4.88 -10.15 19.12
N LEU A 111 -3.96 -9.60 18.33
CA LEU A 111 -4.33 -8.85 17.12
C LEU A 111 -4.89 -9.76 16.02
N LEU A 112 -4.35 -10.96 15.86
CA LEU A 112 -4.89 -11.94 14.91
C LEU A 112 -6.30 -12.39 15.31
N ALA A 113 -6.54 -12.60 16.61
CA ALA A 113 -7.87 -12.89 17.13
C ALA A 113 -8.86 -11.75 16.84
N ALA A 114 -8.43 -10.49 17.01
CA ALA A 114 -9.26 -9.33 16.69
C ALA A 114 -9.65 -9.27 15.19
N LEU A 115 -8.78 -9.72 14.28
CA LEU A 115 -9.06 -9.78 12.84
C LEU A 115 -10.05 -10.91 12.48
N ALA A 116 -10.05 -12.00 13.24
CA ALA A 116 -10.94 -13.14 13.01
C ALA A 116 -12.36 -12.93 13.56
N CYS A 117 -12.60 -11.86 14.31
CA CYS A 117 -13.94 -11.49 14.77
C CYS A 117 -14.75 -10.91 13.60
N HIS A 118 -15.89 -11.54 13.29
CA HIS A 118 -16.79 -11.08 12.23
C HIS A 118 -17.98 -10.25 12.72
N ASP A 119 -18.22 -10.24 14.04
CA ASP A 119 -19.35 -9.56 14.67
C ASP A 119 -18.90 -8.40 15.57
N ASP A 120 -19.69 -7.33 15.60
CA ASP A 120 -19.45 -6.15 16.44
C ASP A 120 -19.98 -6.34 17.87
N THR A 121 -19.45 -7.35 18.55
CA THR A 121 -19.83 -7.72 19.93
C THR A 121 -18.93 -7.08 20.99
N GLY A 122 -18.05 -6.16 20.60
CA GLY A 122 -17.00 -5.58 21.46
C GLY A 122 -15.79 -6.48 21.70
N GLU A 123 -15.82 -7.74 21.25
CA GLU A 123 -14.68 -8.68 21.35
C GLU A 123 -13.45 -8.21 20.56
N VAL A 124 -13.67 -7.55 19.41
CA VAL A 124 -12.61 -6.92 18.61
C VAL A 124 -11.77 -5.97 19.48
N ASP A 125 -12.43 -5.09 20.23
CA ASP A 125 -11.74 -4.07 21.03
C ASP A 125 -11.10 -4.67 22.28
N LYS A 126 -11.69 -5.71 22.88
CA LYS A 126 -11.04 -6.47 23.96
C LYS A 126 -9.71 -7.06 23.49
N HIS A 127 -9.71 -7.77 22.37
CA HIS A 127 -8.51 -8.35 21.80
C HIS A 127 -7.45 -7.29 21.43
N ARG A 128 -7.87 -6.14 20.87
CA ARG A 128 -6.97 -5.00 20.61
C ARG A 128 -6.38 -4.43 21.90
N ASN A 129 -7.18 -4.25 22.94
CA ASN A 129 -6.71 -3.73 24.22
C ASN A 129 -5.73 -4.68 24.89
N THR A 130 -6.02 -5.99 24.91
CA THR A 130 -5.08 -7.01 25.42
C THR A 130 -3.75 -6.98 24.68
N ALA A 131 -3.78 -6.82 23.35
CA ALA A 131 -2.55 -6.68 22.57
C ALA A 131 -1.77 -5.44 23.01
N LEU A 132 -2.43 -4.29 23.11
CA LEU A 132 -1.80 -3.01 23.47
C LEU A 132 -1.19 -3.04 24.88
N GLU A 133 -1.85 -3.68 25.84
CA GLU A 133 -1.34 -3.84 27.22
C GLU A 133 -0.10 -4.74 27.29
N ALA A 134 0.00 -5.73 26.40
CA ALA A 134 1.12 -6.66 26.34
C ALA A 134 2.31 -6.17 25.49
N ILE A 135 2.21 -5.01 24.83
CA ILE A 135 3.33 -4.41 24.10
C ILE A 135 4.37 -3.90 25.11
N THR A 136 5.61 -4.36 24.97
CA THR A 136 6.74 -3.80 25.71
C THR A 136 7.19 -2.49 25.06
N ASP A 137 7.25 -1.40 25.83
CA ASP A 137 7.80 -0.13 25.36
C ASP A 137 9.30 -0.27 25.07
N THR A 138 9.66 -0.24 23.79
CA THR A 138 11.04 -0.12 23.34
C THR A 138 11.34 1.33 22.99
N GLY A 139 12.25 1.98 23.73
CA GLY A 139 12.78 3.30 23.38
C GLY A 139 13.64 3.24 22.12
N GLY A 140 13.44 4.17 21.19
CA GLY A 140 14.24 4.31 19.97
C GLY A 140 14.77 5.74 19.82
N SER A 141 16.04 5.88 19.42
CA SER A 141 16.60 7.17 19.02
C SER A 141 16.47 7.33 17.50
N GLY A 142 15.52 8.15 17.07
CA GLY A 142 15.42 8.62 15.69
C GLY A 142 16.08 10.00 15.56
N THR A 143 16.92 10.20 14.54
CA THR A 143 17.44 11.54 14.20
C THR A 143 16.34 12.39 13.55
N ALA A 144 15.39 12.84 14.36
CA ALA A 144 14.53 14.00 14.17
C ALA A 144 13.75 14.21 15.48
N ALA A 145 14.28 15.07 16.35
CA ALA A 145 13.64 15.63 17.55
C ALA A 145 12.94 14.62 18.49
N HIS A 146 13.55 14.42 19.67
CA HIS A 146 12.99 13.88 20.91
C HIS A 146 11.46 13.62 20.89
N LEU A 147 11.06 12.38 20.62
CA LEU A 147 9.69 11.91 20.86
C LEU A 147 9.68 11.13 22.16
N THR A 148 9.63 11.82 23.29
CA THR A 148 9.14 11.24 24.55
C THR A 148 7.63 11.30 24.50
N GLY A 149 7.00 10.19 24.13
CA GLY A 149 5.55 10.09 24.08
C GLY A 149 5.12 8.73 23.56
N ARG A 150 4.18 8.12 24.31
CA ARG A 150 3.38 6.92 24.01
C ARG A 150 3.25 6.71 22.50
N ALA A 151 3.64 5.53 22.01
CA ALA A 151 3.59 5.16 20.61
C ALA A 151 2.16 5.35 20.06
N THR A 152 1.88 6.53 19.53
CA THR A 152 0.69 6.76 18.73
C THR A 152 0.89 5.96 17.47
N ALA A 153 0.01 4.97 17.32
CA ALA A 153 -0.11 4.08 16.18
C ALA A 153 0.28 4.80 14.90
N ILE A 154 1.31 4.31 14.22
CA ILE A 154 1.64 4.72 12.85
C ILE A 154 0.72 3.89 11.94
N PRO A 155 -0.44 4.38 11.49
CA PRO A 155 -1.35 3.56 10.69
C PRO A 155 -0.92 3.56 9.20
N ALA A 156 0.23 4.16 8.88
CA ALA A 156 0.69 4.37 7.51
C ALA A 156 1.91 3.52 7.11
N LEU A 157 2.63 2.93 8.08
CA LEU A 157 3.85 2.15 7.80
C LEU A 157 3.64 0.62 7.81
N ALA A 158 2.47 0.14 8.22
CA ALA A 158 2.08 -1.27 8.08
C ALA A 158 1.91 -1.73 6.61
N ARG A 159 2.18 -0.85 5.63
CA ARG A 159 1.97 -1.09 4.21
C ARG A 159 3.20 -1.61 3.45
N TYR A 160 4.39 -1.65 4.06
CA TYR A 160 5.63 -1.92 3.31
C TYR A 160 6.65 -2.87 3.96
N LEU A 161 6.35 -3.48 5.10
CA LEU A 161 7.21 -4.50 5.69
C LEU A 161 6.42 -5.78 5.85
N SER A 162 7.01 -6.90 5.44
CA SER A 162 6.66 -8.22 5.96
C SER A 162 6.50 -8.09 7.47
N TRP A 163 5.25 -8.22 7.96
CA TRP A 163 4.76 -8.03 9.32
C TRP A 163 5.85 -8.15 10.41
N SER A 164 6.65 -7.11 10.56
CA SER A 164 7.72 -7.03 11.54
C SER A 164 7.23 -6.05 12.60
N PRO A 165 6.93 -6.54 13.81
CA PRO A 165 6.72 -5.68 14.97
C PRO A 165 7.77 -4.58 15.05
N ALA A 166 7.37 -3.35 15.38
CA ALA A 166 8.33 -2.24 15.52
C ALA A 166 9.46 -2.55 16.52
N ALA A 167 9.18 -3.37 17.54
CA ALA A 167 10.15 -3.89 18.52
C ALA A 167 11.25 -4.78 17.91
N CYS A 168 11.05 -5.30 16.69
CA CYS A 168 12.01 -6.15 15.98
C CYS A 168 12.79 -5.38 14.88
N ILE A 169 12.49 -4.08 14.69
CA ILE A 169 13.11 -3.26 13.66
C ILE A 169 14.39 -2.62 14.20
N SER A 170 15.50 -3.37 14.17
CA SER A 170 16.83 -2.79 14.34
C SER A 170 17.40 -2.39 12.97
N GLY A 171 17.69 -1.09 12.77
CA GLY A 171 18.48 -0.62 11.63
C GLY A 171 17.75 -0.40 10.29
N CYS A 172 16.42 -0.36 10.24
CA CYS A 172 15.71 -0.02 8.99
C CYS A 172 15.98 1.43 8.56
N ARG A 173 16.60 1.61 7.39
CA ARG A 173 16.71 2.91 6.71
C ARG A 173 15.56 3.10 5.74
N PHE A 174 14.64 3.99 6.09
CA PHE A 174 13.63 4.48 5.15
C PHE A 174 14.17 5.68 4.38
N ARG A 175 14.04 5.66 3.05
CA ARG A 175 14.23 6.87 2.23
C ARG A 175 13.15 7.88 2.60
N LYS A 176 13.52 9.12 2.92
CA LYS A 176 12.57 10.21 3.17
C LYS A 176 11.75 10.44 1.89
N TYR A 177 10.47 10.06 1.89
CA TYR A 177 9.51 10.50 0.89
C TYR A 177 8.60 11.57 1.48
N ALA A 178 8.35 12.62 0.70
CA ALA A 178 7.71 13.86 1.13
C ALA A 178 6.24 13.67 1.55
N ARG A 179 5.91 14.34 2.67
CA ARG A 179 4.60 14.76 3.21
C ARG A 179 3.34 14.32 2.43
N TRP A 180 2.69 13.26 2.91
CA TRP A 180 1.34 12.83 2.49
C TRP A 180 0.28 13.83 3.02
N ASN A 181 -0.45 14.48 2.11
CA ASN A 181 -1.45 15.51 2.44
C ASN A 181 -2.84 14.89 2.67
N ARG A 182 -3.50 15.29 3.75
CA ARG A 182 -4.61 14.59 4.43
C ARG A 182 -5.99 14.73 3.74
N ARG A 183 -6.08 14.99 2.42
CA ARG A 183 -7.32 15.47 1.76
C ARG A 183 -8.27 14.40 1.19
N ASN A 184 -7.87 13.17 0.91
CA ASN A 184 -8.77 12.19 0.24
C ASN A 184 -9.31 11.11 1.18
N ARG A 185 -10.23 11.49 2.08
CA ARG A 185 -10.99 10.57 2.94
C ARG A 185 -12.51 10.74 2.84
N ARG A 186 -13.01 11.31 1.75
CA ARG A 186 -14.46 11.40 1.48
C ARG A 186 -14.74 11.04 0.03
N ALA A 187 -15.06 9.77 -0.18
CA ALA A 187 -15.98 9.24 -1.19
C ALA A 187 -16.32 7.82 -0.74
#